data_AF-A0A5Q4ECP5-F1
#
_entry.id   AF-A0A5Q4ECP5-F1
#
_cell.length_a   1.000
_cell.length_b   1.000
_cell.length_c   1.000
_cell.angle_alpha   90.00
_cell.angle_beta   90.00
_cell.angle_gamma   90.00
#
_symmetry.space_group_name_H-M   'P 1'
#
loop_
_entity.id
_entity.type
_entity.pdbx_description
1 polymer ?
#
loop_
_entity_poly.entity_id
_entity_poly.type
_entity_poly.pdbx_seq_one_letter_code
_entity_poly.pdbx_strand_id
1 'polypeptide(L)'
;MKAVTMGFRTVARQWRWGQAGLAALSGVLMALALPPWSLWPMAWVGLVPLWWAVLATPQVGLAAAYGLLWGLVYYGISLAWITHLHPLMWMGVPWGSSVAIALSAWIFIVLWGSVCIAAWGGIIAWSARHWPGRRLWLVLAGTALWCGLEALRNHSPLDWSPLSLTQSPNNLWLLHLSRLSGPGAITAILVATNGLLALALVEGRRQKAEGRRQKAEGR
;
A
#
# COMPACT_ATOMS: atom_id res chain seq x y z
N MET A 1 -16.38 -17.70 -16.33
CA MET A 1 -15.00 -17.70 -16.88
C MET A 1 -14.73 -16.58 -17.89
N LYS A 2 -15.53 -16.36 -18.95
CA LYS A 2 -15.25 -15.34 -20.00
C LYS A 2 -15.03 -13.90 -19.50
N ALA A 3 -15.79 -13.44 -18.49
CA ALA A 3 -15.66 -12.08 -17.93
C ALA A 3 -14.33 -11.85 -17.19
N VAL A 4 -13.86 -12.85 -16.43
CA VAL A 4 -12.58 -12.81 -15.73
C VAL A 4 -11.42 -12.74 -16.73
N THR A 5 -11.46 -13.58 -17.78
CA THR A 5 -10.44 -13.57 -18.84
C THR A 5 -10.40 -12.25 -19.62
N MET A 6 -11.57 -11.61 -19.84
CA MET A 6 -11.65 -10.27 -20.44
C MET A 6 -11.04 -9.19 -19.53
N GLY A 7 -11.25 -9.30 -18.21
CA GLY A 7 -10.66 -8.40 -17.22
C GLY A 7 -9.13 -8.44 -17.22
N PHE A 8 -8.53 -9.62 -17.26
CA PHE A 8 -7.07 -9.77 -17.33
C PHE A 8 -6.47 -9.18 -18.61
N ARG A 9 -7.11 -9.41 -19.76
CA ARG A 9 -6.65 -8.85 -21.05
C ARG A 9 -6.70 -7.32 -21.07
N THR A 10 -7.69 -6.72 -20.41
CA THR A 10 -7.80 -5.25 -20.33
C THR A 10 -6.80 -4.64 -19.35
N VAL A 11 -6.52 -5.29 -18.22
CA VAL A 11 -5.45 -4.89 -17.30
C VAL A 11 -4.09 -4.91 -18.00
N ALA A 12 -3.75 -6.01 -18.69
CA ALA A 12 -2.46 -6.14 -19.38
C ALA A 12 -2.27 -5.06 -20.45
N ARG A 13 -3.33 -4.72 -21.20
CA ARG A 13 -3.28 -3.68 -22.25
C ARG A 13 -3.12 -2.26 -21.70
N GLN A 14 -3.69 -1.97 -20.53
CA GLN A 14 -3.66 -0.64 -19.92
C GLN A 14 -2.53 -0.49 -18.88
N TRP A 15 -1.68 -1.52 -18.72
CA TRP A 15 -0.56 -1.50 -17.79
C TRP A 15 0.43 -0.40 -18.15
N ARG A 16 0.75 0.46 -17.19
CA ARG A 16 1.71 1.56 -17.38
C ARG A 16 2.92 1.32 -16.51
N TRP A 17 4.06 0.99 -17.14
CA TRP A 17 5.33 0.76 -16.44
C TRP A 17 5.75 1.90 -15.52
N GLY A 18 5.46 3.16 -15.89
CA GLY A 18 5.71 4.31 -15.01
C GLY A 18 4.89 4.30 -13.72
N GLN A 19 3.62 3.91 -13.77
CA GLN A 19 2.77 3.79 -12.57
C GLN A 19 3.16 2.57 -11.72
N ALA A 20 3.48 1.44 -12.39
CA ALA A 20 3.98 0.25 -11.72
C ALA A 20 5.30 0.54 -10.97
N GLY A 21 6.23 1.25 -11.61
CA GLY A 21 7.49 1.68 -11.00
C GLY A 21 7.27 2.60 -9.80
N LEU A 22 6.31 3.53 -9.87
CA LEU A 22 5.93 4.38 -8.73
C LEU A 22 5.31 3.57 -7.59
N ALA A 23 4.43 2.61 -7.88
CA ALA A 23 3.85 1.73 -6.88
C ALA A 23 4.93 0.86 -6.20
N ALA A 24 5.86 0.30 -6.97
CA ALA A 24 6.99 -0.46 -6.44
C ALA A 24 7.91 0.43 -5.59
N LEU A 25 8.29 1.61 -6.07
CA LEU A 25 9.11 2.57 -5.32
C LEU A 25 8.44 2.96 -4.00
N SER A 26 7.14 3.20 -4.00
CA SER A 26 6.35 3.45 -2.79
C SER A 26 6.46 2.29 -1.80
N GLY A 27 6.39 1.04 -2.27
CA GLY A 27 6.58 -0.15 -1.43
C GLY A 27 7.98 -0.22 -0.82
N VAL A 28 9.02 0.09 -1.59
CA VAL A 28 10.41 0.15 -1.11
C VAL A 28 10.57 1.24 -0.05
N LEU A 29 10.11 2.46 -0.32
CA LEU A 29 10.22 3.58 0.63
C LEU A 29 9.54 3.27 1.96
N MET A 30 8.38 2.62 1.91
CA MET A 30 7.65 2.20 3.10
C MET A 30 8.36 1.06 3.85
N ALA A 31 8.98 0.12 3.14
CA ALA A 31 9.75 -0.96 3.75
C ALA A 31 11.03 -0.43 4.43
N LEU A 32 11.70 0.56 3.84
CA LEU A 32 12.86 1.22 4.46
C LEU A 32 12.50 2.01 5.73
N ALA A 33 11.22 2.37 5.90
CA ALA A 33 10.75 3.00 7.13
C ALA A 33 10.61 2.00 8.30
N LEU A 34 10.58 0.69 8.03
CA LEU A 34 10.56 -0.36 9.05
C LEU A 34 11.98 -0.74 9.50
N PRO A 35 12.12 -1.40 10.67
CA PRO A 35 13.35 -2.10 11.03
C PRO A 35 13.78 -3.08 9.93
N PRO A 36 15.09 -3.23 9.67
CA PRO A 36 16.21 -2.73 10.46
C PRO A 36 16.63 -1.27 10.16
N TRP A 37 16.15 -0.67 9.07
CA TRP A 37 16.61 0.67 8.66
C TRP A 37 15.95 1.80 9.45
N SER A 38 14.68 1.62 9.83
CA SER A 38 13.92 2.54 10.67
C SER A 38 13.98 4.01 10.20
N LEU A 39 13.97 4.22 8.87
CA LEU A 39 13.93 5.54 8.25
C LEU A 39 12.51 6.11 8.30
N TRP A 40 11.99 6.29 9.53
CA TRP A 40 10.61 6.68 9.81
C TRP A 40 10.09 7.91 9.04
N PRO A 41 10.90 8.94 8.66
CA PRO A 41 10.41 10.06 7.86
C PRO A 41 9.89 9.62 6.49
N MET A 42 10.43 8.52 5.94
CA MET A 42 10.01 8.00 4.63
C MET A 42 8.54 7.59 4.66
N ALA A 43 7.98 7.16 5.79
CA ALA A 43 6.57 6.76 5.87
C ALA A 43 5.59 7.92 5.61
N TRP A 44 6.00 9.17 5.80
CA TRP A 44 5.16 10.36 5.63
C TRP A 44 4.95 10.76 4.17
N VAL A 45 5.84 10.32 3.28
CA VAL A 45 5.76 10.61 1.83
C VAL A 45 5.79 9.34 0.99
N GLY A 46 6.17 8.21 1.57
CA GLY A 46 6.43 6.96 0.88
C GLY A 46 5.18 6.36 0.27
N LEU A 47 3.99 6.60 0.84
CA LEU A 47 2.72 6.08 0.33
C LEU A 47 2.08 6.98 -0.75
N VAL A 48 2.57 8.23 -0.91
CA VAL A 48 2.07 9.19 -1.92
C VAL A 48 2.03 8.61 -3.34
N PRO A 49 3.07 7.91 -3.85
CA PRO A 49 3.05 7.39 -5.21
C PRO A 49 2.00 6.29 -5.42
N LEU A 50 1.71 5.47 -4.38
CA LEU A 50 0.65 4.47 -4.45
C LEU A 50 -0.73 5.13 -4.53
N TRP A 51 -1.01 6.07 -3.62
CA TRP A 51 -2.24 6.85 -3.64
C TRP A 51 -2.45 7.53 -4.99
N TRP A 52 -1.40 8.17 -5.53
CA TRP A 52 -1.45 8.81 -6.84
C TRP A 52 -1.75 7.80 -7.95
N ALA A 53 -1.07 6.65 -7.97
CA ALA A 53 -1.29 5.61 -8.99
C ALA A 53 -2.73 5.09 -8.97
N VAL A 54 -3.31 4.87 -7.79
CA VAL A 54 -4.70 4.44 -7.62
C VAL A 54 -5.68 5.52 -8.07
N LEU A 55 -5.51 6.76 -7.61
CA LEU A 55 -6.41 7.88 -7.97
C LEU A 55 -6.34 8.25 -9.45
N ALA A 56 -5.17 8.10 -10.09
CA ALA A 56 -4.99 8.35 -11.51
C ALA A 56 -5.49 7.20 -12.41
N THR A 57 -5.91 6.07 -11.82
CA THR A 57 -6.31 4.86 -12.55
C THR A 57 -7.79 4.61 -12.35
N PRO A 58 -8.64 4.91 -13.36
CA PRO A 58 -10.06 4.66 -13.21
C PRO A 58 -10.34 3.16 -13.09
N GLN A 59 -9.58 2.29 -13.76
CA GLN A 59 -9.84 0.85 -13.80
C GLN A 59 -9.56 0.14 -12.46
N VAL A 60 -10.63 -0.35 -11.82
CA VAL A 60 -10.59 -1.12 -10.56
C VAL A 60 -9.57 -2.26 -10.57
N GLY A 61 -9.59 -3.12 -11.60
CA GLY A 61 -8.65 -4.24 -11.66
C GLY A 61 -7.19 -3.81 -11.80
N LEU A 62 -6.93 -2.69 -12.47
CA LEU A 62 -5.57 -2.16 -12.62
C LEU A 62 -5.10 -1.47 -11.33
N ALA A 63 -5.97 -0.72 -10.66
CA ALA A 63 -5.69 -0.14 -9.35
C ALA A 63 -5.44 -1.22 -8.28
N ALA A 64 -6.22 -2.30 -8.29
CA ALA A 64 -5.98 -3.47 -7.46
C ALA A 64 -4.63 -4.13 -7.77
N ALA A 65 -4.25 -4.23 -9.04
CA ALA A 65 -2.95 -4.78 -9.42
C ALA A 65 -1.76 -3.89 -8.99
N TYR A 66 -1.90 -2.56 -8.99
CA TYR A 66 -0.89 -1.67 -8.39
C TYR A 66 -0.82 -1.81 -6.87
N GLY A 67 -1.96 -1.98 -6.20
CA GLY A 67 -2.00 -2.30 -4.77
C GLY A 67 -1.34 -3.65 -4.46
N LEU A 68 -1.58 -4.67 -5.29
CA LEU A 68 -0.93 -5.97 -5.18
C LEU A 68 0.59 -5.85 -5.34
N LEU A 69 1.06 -5.14 -6.37
CA LEU A 69 2.48 -4.91 -6.62
C LEU A 69 3.14 -4.19 -5.44
N TRP A 70 2.51 -3.13 -4.94
CA TRP A 70 3.00 -2.42 -3.75
C TRP A 70 3.11 -3.35 -2.56
N GLY A 71 2.08 -4.18 -2.31
CA GLY A 71 2.07 -5.14 -1.22
C GLY A 71 3.18 -6.18 -1.35
N LEU A 72 3.38 -6.73 -2.55
CA LEU A 72 4.42 -7.73 -2.79
C LEU A 72 5.81 -7.15 -2.49
N VAL A 73 6.05 -5.89 -2.86
CA VAL A 73 7.31 -5.20 -2.59
C VAL A 73 7.46 -4.88 -1.11
N TYR A 74 6.47 -4.23 -0.49
CA TYR A 74 6.51 -3.81 0.90
C TYR A 74 6.64 -5.02 1.84
N TYR A 75 5.70 -5.97 1.77
CA TYR A 75 5.71 -7.15 2.62
C TYR A 75 6.85 -8.10 2.27
N GLY A 76 7.19 -8.24 0.99
CA GLY A 76 8.29 -9.08 0.55
C GLY A 76 9.63 -8.67 1.18
N ILE A 77 9.91 -7.36 1.18
CA ILE A 77 11.12 -6.80 1.83
C ILE A 77 10.99 -6.87 3.36
N SER A 78 9.89 -6.37 3.91
CA SER A 78 9.72 -6.21 5.36
C SER A 78 9.67 -7.53 6.13
N LEU A 79 9.21 -8.60 5.50
CA LEU A 79 9.06 -9.93 6.11
C LEU A 79 10.09 -10.93 5.62
N ALA A 80 11.10 -10.51 4.84
CA ALA A 80 12.15 -11.39 4.31
C ALA A 80 12.89 -12.17 5.41
N TRP A 81 12.97 -11.60 6.62
CA TRP A 81 13.57 -12.24 7.78
C TRP A 81 12.91 -13.58 8.17
N ILE A 82 11.65 -13.83 7.79
CA ILE A 82 10.98 -15.13 8.02
C ILE A 82 11.74 -16.27 7.32
N THR A 83 12.38 -15.99 6.19
CA THR A 83 13.20 -16.99 5.48
C THR A 83 14.44 -17.40 6.28
N HIS A 84 14.91 -16.55 7.19
CA HIS A 84 16.04 -16.83 8.09
C HIS A 84 15.65 -17.74 9.27
N LEU A 85 14.37 -18.13 9.41
CA LEU A 85 13.98 -19.18 10.36
C LEU A 85 14.54 -20.55 9.96
N HIS A 86 14.87 -20.74 8.69
CA HIS A 86 15.65 -21.88 8.25
C HIS A 86 17.12 -21.72 8.69
N PRO A 87 17.78 -22.75 9.27
CA PRO A 87 17.30 -24.13 9.42
C PRO A 87 16.54 -24.41 10.74
N LEU A 88 15.45 -25.18 10.64
CA LEU A 88 14.63 -25.66 11.76
C LEU A 88 15.06 -27.04 12.30
N MET A 89 16.28 -27.49 11.98
CA MET A 89 16.78 -28.81 12.36
C MET A 89 16.88 -29.02 13.88
N TRP A 90 17.00 -27.93 14.65
CA TRP A 90 16.97 -27.94 16.11
C TRP A 90 15.62 -28.43 16.68
N MET A 91 14.55 -28.41 15.88
CA MET A 91 13.24 -28.98 16.20
C MET A 91 13.03 -30.40 15.62
N GLY A 92 14.09 -31.02 15.08
CA GLY A 92 14.00 -32.32 14.40
C GLY A 92 13.42 -32.27 12.98
N VAL A 93 13.27 -31.07 12.38
CA VAL A 93 12.74 -30.92 11.01
C VAL A 93 13.86 -31.14 9.99
N PRO A 94 13.70 -32.05 8.99
CA PRO A 94 14.69 -32.23 7.92
C PRO A 94 14.93 -30.96 7.10
N TRP A 95 16.14 -30.80 6.56
CA TRP A 95 16.55 -29.58 5.85
C TRP A 95 15.58 -29.14 4.74
N GLY A 96 15.18 -30.07 3.86
CA GLY A 96 14.25 -29.77 2.75
C GLY A 96 12.87 -29.34 3.25
N SER A 97 12.33 -30.02 4.26
CA SER A 97 11.07 -29.64 4.90
C SER A 97 11.18 -28.27 5.58
N SER A 98 12.32 -27.96 6.19
CA SER A 98 12.57 -26.65 6.80
C SER A 98 12.55 -25.51 5.77
N VAL A 99 13.18 -25.69 4.60
CA VAL A 99 13.13 -24.71 3.51
C VAL A 99 11.69 -24.53 3.04
N ALA A 100 10.95 -25.62 2.83
CA ALA A 100 9.55 -25.56 2.43
C ALA A 100 8.69 -24.78 3.44
N ILE A 101 8.83 -25.08 4.74
CA ILE A 101 8.08 -24.39 5.80
C ILE A 101 8.38 -22.89 5.80
N ALA A 102 9.67 -22.48 5.81
CA ALA A 102 10.04 -21.08 5.87
C ALA A 102 9.57 -20.29 4.63
N LEU A 103 9.77 -20.84 3.43
CA LEU A 103 9.33 -20.21 2.19
C LEU A 103 7.80 -20.17 2.07
N SER A 104 7.10 -21.25 2.42
CA SER A 104 5.63 -21.27 2.41
C SER A 104 5.04 -20.25 3.38
N ALA A 105 5.60 -20.14 4.60
CA ALA A 105 5.17 -19.14 5.57
C ALA A 105 5.38 -17.72 5.05
N TRP A 106 6.57 -17.42 4.51
CA TRP A 106 6.89 -16.10 3.95
C TRP A 106 6.01 -15.74 2.75
N ILE A 107 5.83 -16.66 1.79
CA ILE A 107 4.96 -16.43 0.64
C ILE A 107 3.51 -16.19 1.09
N PHE A 108 3.01 -16.98 2.04
CA PHE A 108 1.64 -16.86 2.50
C PHE A 108 1.36 -15.52 3.18
N ILE A 109 2.22 -15.08 4.10
CA ILE A 109 2.05 -13.80 4.80
C ILE A 109 2.20 -12.60 3.85
N VAL A 110 3.14 -12.68 2.89
CA VAL A 110 3.32 -11.65 1.86
C VAL A 110 2.07 -11.55 0.98
N LEU A 111 1.54 -12.68 0.50
CA LEU A 111 0.34 -12.71 -0.32
C LEU A 111 -0.89 -12.21 0.46
N TRP A 112 -1.04 -12.59 1.73
CA TRP A 112 -2.13 -12.13 2.57
C TRP A 112 -2.15 -10.60 2.69
N GLY A 113 -1.01 -10.01 3.06
CA GLY A 113 -0.88 -8.54 3.11
C GLY A 113 -1.11 -7.88 1.74
N SER A 114 -0.57 -8.47 0.67
CA SER A 114 -0.68 -7.93 -0.68
C SER A 114 -2.11 -7.94 -1.22
N VAL A 115 -2.88 -8.99 -0.93
CA VAL A 115 -4.29 -9.09 -1.31
C VAL A 115 -5.12 -8.02 -0.59
N CYS A 116 -4.83 -7.72 0.69
CA CYS A 116 -5.49 -6.62 1.39
C CYS A 116 -5.24 -5.27 0.69
N ILE A 117 -4.00 -4.99 0.26
CA ILE A 117 -3.71 -3.72 -0.43
C ILE A 117 -4.29 -3.70 -1.85
N ALA A 118 -4.36 -4.85 -2.52
CA ALA A 118 -5.07 -4.97 -3.79
C ALA A 118 -6.57 -4.64 -3.62
N ALA A 119 -7.21 -5.18 -2.58
CA ALA A 119 -8.59 -4.87 -2.24
C ALA A 119 -8.76 -3.37 -1.94
N TRP A 120 -7.86 -2.79 -1.16
CA TRP A 120 -7.85 -1.35 -0.88
C TRP A 120 -7.81 -0.51 -2.17
N GLY A 121 -6.85 -0.78 -3.06
CA GLY A 121 -6.70 -0.03 -4.32
C GLY A 121 -7.90 -0.19 -5.25
N GLY A 122 -8.45 -1.41 -5.34
CA GLY A 122 -9.64 -1.69 -6.14
C GLY A 122 -10.89 -0.96 -5.61
N ILE A 123 -11.13 -1.01 -4.30
CA ILE A 123 -12.28 -0.34 -3.67
C ILE A 123 -12.16 1.17 -3.81
N ILE A 124 -10.97 1.76 -3.65
CA ILE A 124 -10.78 3.21 -3.82
C ILE A 124 -11.02 3.64 -5.27
N ALA A 125 -10.52 2.90 -6.26
CA ALA A 125 -10.82 3.18 -7.66
C ALA A 125 -12.33 3.03 -7.97
N TRP A 126 -13.00 2.06 -7.34
CA TRP A 126 -14.45 1.90 -7.45
C TRP A 126 -15.20 3.08 -6.82
N SER A 127 -14.84 3.51 -5.61
CA SER A 127 -15.44 4.66 -4.93
C SER A 127 -15.20 5.96 -5.69
N ALA A 128 -14.00 6.15 -6.25
CA ALA A 128 -13.65 7.34 -7.03
C ALA A 128 -14.51 7.49 -8.28
N ARG A 129 -14.95 6.37 -8.89
CA ARG A 129 -15.89 6.36 -10.02
C ARG A 129 -17.32 6.72 -9.61
N HIS A 130 -17.77 6.25 -8.45
CA HIS A 130 -19.15 6.46 -8.01
C HIS A 130 -19.38 7.85 -7.40
N TRP A 131 -18.35 8.47 -6.82
CA TRP A 131 -18.45 9.80 -6.21
C TRP A 131 -17.50 10.83 -6.87
N PRO A 132 -17.71 11.16 -8.16
CA PRO A 132 -16.88 12.13 -8.87
C PRO A 132 -17.09 13.52 -8.27
N GLY A 133 -16.11 14.00 -7.50
CA GLY A 133 -16.13 15.33 -6.86
C GLY A 133 -15.95 15.32 -5.35
N ARG A 134 -16.16 14.18 -4.68
CA ARG A 134 -15.97 14.05 -3.22
C ARG A 134 -14.56 13.57 -2.88
N ARG A 135 -13.53 14.24 -3.41
CA ARG A 135 -12.14 13.77 -3.32
C ARG A 135 -11.60 13.70 -1.89
N LEU A 136 -11.99 14.64 -1.01
CA LEU A 136 -11.61 14.59 0.39
C LEU A 136 -12.23 13.38 1.11
N TRP A 137 -13.48 13.03 0.78
CA TRP A 137 -14.14 11.83 1.29
C TRP A 137 -13.45 10.55 0.83
N LEU A 138 -12.84 10.52 -0.36
CA LEU A 138 -12.04 9.37 -0.81
C LEU A 138 -10.80 9.16 0.06
N VAL A 139 -10.16 10.24 0.54
CA VAL A 139 -9.03 10.13 1.46
C VAL A 139 -9.48 9.56 2.81
N LEU A 140 -10.61 10.05 3.34
CA LEU A 140 -11.19 9.52 4.57
C LEU A 140 -11.60 8.05 4.42
N ALA A 141 -12.30 7.71 3.34
CA ALA A 141 -12.73 6.35 3.04
C ALA A 141 -11.54 5.40 2.86
N GLY A 142 -10.49 5.82 2.14
CA GLY A 142 -9.29 5.01 1.99
C GLY A 142 -8.49 4.87 3.27
N THR A 143 -8.46 5.89 4.11
CA THR A 143 -7.82 5.79 5.44
C THR A 143 -8.58 4.81 6.33
N ALA A 144 -9.91 4.95 6.40
CA ALA A 144 -10.77 4.04 7.17
C ALA A 144 -10.68 2.60 6.65
N LEU A 145 -10.69 2.42 5.32
CA LEU A 145 -10.53 1.10 4.71
C LEU A 145 -9.17 0.48 5.01
N TRP A 146 -8.09 1.26 4.93
CA TRP A 146 -6.75 0.78 5.27
C TRP A 146 -6.71 0.32 6.73
N CYS A 147 -7.17 1.15 7.66
CA CYS A 147 -7.21 0.80 9.08
C CYS A 147 -8.10 -0.43 9.35
N GLY A 148 -9.25 -0.54 8.67
CA GLY A 148 -10.12 -1.70 8.77
C GLY A 148 -9.47 -2.98 8.25
N LEU A 149 -8.68 -2.90 7.17
CA LEU A 149 -7.91 -4.02 6.65
C LEU A 149 -6.75 -4.39 7.58
N GLU A 150 -6.05 -3.43 8.19
CA GLU A 150 -5.05 -3.74 9.23
C GLU A 150 -5.72 -4.40 10.45
N ALA A 151 -6.87 -3.88 10.92
CA ALA A 151 -7.61 -4.48 12.02
C ALA A 151 -8.05 -5.92 11.70
N LEU A 152 -8.54 -6.16 10.47
CA LEU A 152 -8.90 -7.50 10.00
C LEU A 152 -7.68 -8.43 10.00
N ARG A 153 -6.52 -7.95 9.53
CA ARG A 153 -5.29 -8.74 9.56
C ARG A 153 -4.82 -8.99 10.99
N ASN A 154 -5.02 -8.06 11.93
CA ASN A 154 -4.69 -8.26 13.35
C ASN A 154 -5.53 -9.34 14.05
N HIS A 155 -6.71 -9.69 13.51
CA HIS A 155 -7.45 -10.87 13.97
C HIS A 155 -6.82 -12.20 13.51
N SER A 156 -5.84 -12.14 12.60
CA SER A 156 -5.01 -13.28 12.21
C SER A 156 -3.62 -13.16 12.83
N PRO A 157 -2.87 -14.27 12.99
CA PRO A 157 -1.49 -14.23 13.50
C PRO A 157 -0.48 -13.69 12.47
N LEU A 158 -0.94 -12.98 11.43
CA LEU A 158 -0.19 -12.67 10.21
C LEU A 158 0.03 -11.16 10.01
N ASP A 159 -0.42 -10.28 10.91
CA ASP A 159 -0.17 -8.83 10.79
C ASP A 159 1.13 -8.38 11.47
N TRP A 160 2.27 -8.75 10.90
CA TRP A 160 3.60 -8.49 11.48
C TRP A 160 4.20 -7.13 11.10
N SER A 161 3.60 -6.43 10.14
CA SER A 161 4.16 -5.17 9.59
C SER A 161 3.09 -4.08 9.40
N PRO A 162 2.28 -3.75 10.42
CA PRO A 162 1.37 -2.61 10.35
C PRO A 162 2.15 -1.31 10.16
N LEU A 163 1.56 -0.33 9.47
CA LEU A 163 2.27 0.91 9.15
C LEU A 163 2.71 1.70 10.39
N SER A 164 1.99 1.55 11.50
CA SER A 164 2.37 2.17 12.78
C SER A 164 3.78 1.79 13.26
N LEU A 165 4.27 0.58 12.93
CA LEU A 165 5.63 0.15 13.28
C LEU A 165 6.72 0.98 12.60
N THR A 166 6.43 1.62 11.46
CA THR A 166 7.38 2.52 10.79
C THR A 166 7.80 3.70 11.65
N GLN A 167 7.02 4.05 12.69
CA GLN A 167 7.33 5.15 13.60
C GLN A 167 8.13 4.70 14.84
N SER A 168 8.28 3.39 15.04
CA SER A 168 9.04 2.82 16.15
C SER A 168 10.48 2.51 15.73
N PRO A 169 11.50 2.70 16.60
CA PRO A 169 11.43 3.25 17.97
C PRO A 169 11.70 4.76 18.03
N ASN A 170 12.07 5.39 16.91
CA ASN A 170 12.73 6.69 16.90
C ASN A 170 11.78 7.90 16.96
N ASN A 171 10.48 7.75 16.68
CA ASN A 171 9.54 8.86 16.66
C ASN A 171 8.76 8.98 17.98
N LEU A 172 9.41 9.52 19.02
CA LEU A 172 8.87 9.62 20.38
C LEU A 172 7.52 10.37 20.45
N TRP A 173 7.34 11.39 19.63
CA TRP A 173 6.11 12.19 19.60
C TRP A 173 4.88 11.35 19.19
N LEU A 174 5.01 10.59 18.11
CA LEU A 174 3.96 9.70 17.66
C LEU A 174 3.79 8.49 18.57
N LEU A 175 4.87 8.00 19.16
CA LEU A 175 4.80 6.92 20.15
C LEU A 175 4.00 7.35 21.39
N HIS A 176 4.12 8.59 21.86
CA HIS A 176 3.25 9.12 22.91
C HIS A 176 1.78 9.19 22.49
N LEU A 177 1.50 9.60 21.25
CA LEU A 177 0.14 9.58 20.72
C LEU A 177 -0.44 8.15 20.70
N SER A 178 0.36 7.14 20.36
CA SER A 178 -0.07 5.74 20.38
C SER A 178 -0.48 5.23 21.76
N ARG A 179 0.03 5.81 22.86
CA ARG A 179 -0.41 5.46 24.22
C ARG A 179 -1.84 5.91 24.50
N LEU A 180 -2.31 6.96 23.82
CA LEU A 180 -3.64 7.53 24.03
C LEU A 180 -4.68 6.93 23.08
N SER A 181 -4.33 6.73 21.81
CA SER A 181 -5.27 6.33 20.75
C SER A 181 -4.94 4.99 20.08
N GLY A 182 -3.86 4.33 20.50
CA GLY A 182 -3.40 3.07 19.93
C GLY A 182 -2.60 3.23 18.62
N PRO A 183 -1.95 2.15 18.17
CA PRO A 183 -1.15 2.14 16.93
C PRO A 183 -1.98 2.42 15.67
N GLY A 184 -3.26 2.04 15.65
CA GLY A 184 -4.14 2.29 14.51
C GLY A 184 -4.32 3.78 14.19
N ALA A 185 -4.25 4.66 15.20
CA ALA A 185 -4.30 6.10 14.97
C ALA A 185 -3.05 6.62 14.23
N ILE A 186 -1.87 6.05 14.49
CA ILE A 186 -0.66 6.37 13.73
C ILE A 186 -0.85 5.97 12.27
N THR A 187 -1.33 4.74 12.01
CA THR A 187 -1.64 4.29 10.64
C THR A 187 -2.60 5.28 9.97
N ALA A 188 -3.69 5.67 10.66
CA ALA A 188 -4.67 6.59 10.11
C ALA A 188 -4.04 7.93 9.70
N ILE A 189 -3.22 8.52 10.56
CA ILE A 189 -2.53 9.80 10.29
C ILE A 189 -1.58 9.67 9.10
N LEU A 190 -0.77 8.61 9.05
CA LEU A 190 0.15 8.37 7.94
C LEU A 190 -0.59 8.21 6.61
N VAL A 191 -1.60 7.35 6.58
CA VAL A 191 -2.38 7.06 5.36
C VAL A 191 -3.13 8.30 4.89
N ALA A 192 -3.76 9.04 5.80
CA ALA A 192 -4.47 10.27 5.49
C ALA A 192 -3.53 11.36 4.97
N THR A 193 -2.37 11.55 5.62
CA THR A 193 -1.38 12.56 5.20
C THR A 193 -0.88 12.29 3.79
N ASN A 194 -0.48 11.04 3.51
CA ASN A 194 -0.05 10.64 2.17
C ASN A 194 -1.20 10.79 1.14
N GLY A 195 -2.44 10.48 1.52
CA GLY A 195 -3.62 10.64 0.67
C GLY A 195 -3.91 12.10 0.33
N LEU A 196 -3.80 13.01 1.30
CA LEU A 196 -3.95 14.46 1.10
C LEU A 196 -2.84 15.01 0.20
N LEU A 197 -1.59 14.62 0.42
CA LEU A 197 -0.47 14.99 -0.44
C LEU A 197 -0.68 14.52 -1.87
N ALA A 198 -1.09 13.26 -2.07
CA ALA A 198 -1.39 12.72 -3.39
C ALA A 198 -2.55 13.45 -4.06
N LEU A 199 -3.61 13.77 -3.31
CA LEU A 199 -4.75 14.54 -3.80
C LEU A 199 -4.31 15.94 -4.26
N ALA A 200 -3.49 16.64 -3.48
CA ALA A 200 -2.95 17.94 -3.85
C ALA A 200 -2.15 17.89 -5.16
N LEU A 201 -1.36 16.83 -5.38
CA LEU A 201 -0.62 16.62 -6.63
C LEU A 201 -1.55 16.38 -7.82
N VAL A 202 -2.63 15.61 -7.66
CA VAL A 202 -3.62 15.36 -8.72
C VAL A 202 -4.35 16.66 -9.08
N GLU A 203 -4.80 17.43 -8.09
CA GLU A 203 -5.53 18.67 -8.30
C GLU A 203 -4.64 19.75 -8.94
N GLY A 204 -3.40 19.91 -8.46
CA GLY A 204 -2.45 20.86 -9.03
C GLY A 204 -2.11 20.56 -10.50
N ARG A 205 -2.09 19.29 -10.91
CA ARG A 205 -1.92 18.93 -12.34
C ARG A 205 -3.17 19.26 -13.16
N ARG A 206 -4.36 19.08 -12.61
CA ARG A 206 -5.62 19.41 -13.29
C ARG A 206 -5.71 20.91 -13.57
N GLN A 207 -5.48 21.73 -12.55
CA GLN A 207 -5.50 23.20 -12.69
C GLN A 207 -4.47 23.70 -13.71
N LYS A 208 -3.24 23.17 -13.68
CA LYS A 208 -2.20 23.51 -14.67
C LYS A 208 -2.61 23.13 -16.11
N ALA A 209 -3.30 22.01 -16.29
CA ALA A 209 -3.78 21.60 -17.62
C ALA A 209 -4.92 22.50 -18.11
N GLU A 210 -5.84 22.88 -17.23
CA GLU A 210 -6.94 23.82 -17.54
C GLU A 210 -6.40 25.21 -17.91
N GLY A 211 -5.45 25.76 -17.14
CA GLY A 211 -4.82 27.05 -17.46
C GLY A 211 -4.04 27.04 -18.78
N ARG A 212 -3.37 25.93 -19.13
CA ARG A 212 -2.70 25.78 -20.44
C ARG A 212 -3.70 25.73 -21.60
N ARG A 213 -4.87 25.11 -21.41
CA ARG A 213 -5.94 25.09 -22.42
C ARG A 213 -6.52 26.48 -22.64
N GLN A 214 -6.83 27.21 -21.57
CA GLN A 214 -7.35 28.58 -21.66
C GLN A 214 -6.36 29.51 -22.40
N LYS A 215 -5.06 29.40 -22.09
CA LYS A 215 -4.01 30.17 -22.78
C LYS A 215 -3.86 29.80 -24.27
N ALA A 216 -4.06 28.52 -24.63
CA ALA A 216 -4.04 28.08 -26.01
C ALA A 216 -5.28 28.52 -26.81
N GLU A 217 -6.41 28.71 -26.13
CA GLU A 217 -7.68 29.19 -26.69
C GLU A 217 -7.74 30.74 -26.79
N GLY A 218 -6.66 31.45 -26.47
CA GLY A 218 -6.56 32.90 -26.65
C GLY A 218 -7.42 33.72 -25.68
N ARG A 219 -7.74 33.17 -24.50
CA ARG A 219 -8.38 33.89 -23.39
C ARG A 219 -7.37 34.34 -22.34
#